data_AF-A0A7K5ASP1-F1
#
_entry.id   AF-A0A7K5ASP1-F1
#
_cell.length_a   1.000
_cell.length_b   1.000
_cell.length_c   1.000
_cell.angle_alpha   90.00
_cell.angle_beta   90.00
_cell.angle_gamma   90.00
#
_symmetry.space_group_name_H-M   'P 1'
#
loop_
_entity.id
_entity.type
_entity.pdbx_description
1 polymer ?
#
loop_
_entity_poly.entity_id
_entity_poly.type
_entity_poly.pdbx_seq_one_letter_code
_entity_poly.pdbx_strand_id
1 'polypeptide(L)'
;GQISEGVARENCRLNIVGLVGSIDNDFCGTDMTIGTDSALHRIMEVIDAITTTAQSHQRTFVLEVMGRHCGYLALVSGLASGADWLFIPESPPEDGWEDLMCERLGE
;
A
#
# COMPACT_ATOMS: atom_id res chain seq x y z
N GLY A 1 19.05 -39.61 6.95
CA GLY A 1 17.68 -39.55 6.38
C GLY A 1 17.77 -39.31 4.91
N GLN A 2 17.92 -40.38 4.12
CA GLN A 2 17.84 -40.31 2.66
C GLN A 2 16.70 -41.21 2.20
N ILE A 3 15.99 -40.74 1.19
CA ILE A 3 14.85 -41.43 0.59
C ILE A 3 15.36 -42.53 -0.34
N SER A 4 14.70 -43.69 -0.37
CA SER A 4 15.11 -44.79 -1.24
C SER A 4 14.87 -44.43 -2.72
N GLU A 5 15.64 -45.06 -3.62
CA GLU A 5 15.52 -44.81 -5.08
C GLU A 5 14.10 -45.03 -5.61
N GLY A 6 13.35 -45.98 -5.05
CA GLY A 6 11.96 -46.23 -5.41
C GLY A 6 11.06 -45.02 -5.13
N VAL A 7 11.15 -44.47 -3.92
CA VAL A 7 10.36 -43.29 -3.50
C VAL A 7 10.77 -42.04 -4.28
N ALA A 8 12.06 -41.88 -4.56
CA ALA A 8 12.58 -40.78 -5.36
C ALA A 8 12.08 -40.83 -6.81
N ARG A 9 11.95 -42.03 -7.40
CA ARG A 9 11.38 -42.20 -8.74
C ARG A 9 9.88 -41.90 -8.78
N GLU A 10 9.13 -42.39 -7.81
CA GLU A 10 7.68 -42.16 -7.73
C GLU A 10 7.33 -40.69 -7.47
N ASN A 11 8.17 -39.96 -6.72
CA ASN A 11 7.95 -38.57 -6.33
C ASN A 11 8.98 -37.62 -6.97
N CYS A 12 9.37 -37.88 -8.21
CA CYS A 12 10.40 -37.09 -8.91
C CYS A 12 9.96 -35.69 -9.35
N ARG A 13 8.69 -35.31 -9.12
CA ARG A 13 8.12 -34.03 -9.52
C ARG A 13 7.38 -33.39 -8.36
N LEU A 14 7.75 -32.15 -8.06
CA LEU A 14 7.06 -31.30 -7.11
C LEU A 14 6.26 -30.25 -7.89
N ASN A 15 4.93 -30.36 -7.82
CA ASN A 15 4.04 -29.37 -8.42
C ASN A 15 3.71 -28.30 -7.38
N ILE A 16 4.02 -27.05 -7.66
CA ILE A 16 3.77 -25.91 -6.76
C ILE A 16 2.85 -24.92 -7.47
N VAL A 17 1.84 -24.44 -6.74
CA VAL A 17 1.01 -23.31 -7.14
C VAL A 17 1.03 -22.30 -5.99
N GLY A 18 1.34 -21.05 -6.31
CA GLY A 18 1.36 -19.94 -5.35
C GLY A 18 0.17 -19.01 -5.56
N LEU A 19 -0.35 -18.50 -4.45
CA LEU A 19 -1.27 -17.37 -4.42
C LEU A 19 -0.61 -16.25 -3.62
N VAL A 20 -0.74 -15.01 -4.09
CA VAL A 20 -0.10 -13.88 -3.43
C VAL A 20 -1.07 -13.23 -2.46
N GLY A 21 -0.81 -13.45 -1.16
CA GLY A 21 -1.47 -12.74 -0.06
C GLY A 21 -0.56 -11.64 0.48
N SER A 22 -0.90 -10.40 0.18
CA SER A 22 -0.17 -9.20 0.62
C SER A 22 -1.15 -8.01 0.64
N ILE A 23 -0.95 -7.10 1.58
CA ILE A 23 -1.68 -5.82 1.58
C ILE A 23 -1.00 -4.78 0.69
N ASP A 24 0.30 -4.92 0.47
CA ASP A 24 1.16 -3.89 -0.12
C ASP A 24 1.01 -3.79 -1.65
N ASN A 25 0.45 -4.82 -2.30
CA ASN A 25 0.40 -4.96 -3.77
C ASN A 25 1.78 -4.94 -4.45
N ASP A 26 2.73 -5.64 -3.83
CA ASP A 26 4.16 -5.56 -4.13
C ASP A 26 4.70 -6.71 -5.01
N PHE A 27 3.82 -7.56 -5.55
CA PHE A 27 4.22 -8.71 -6.37
C PHE A 27 4.00 -8.47 -7.86
N CYS A 28 5.09 -8.36 -8.62
CA CYS A 28 5.00 -8.23 -10.06
C CYS A 28 4.42 -9.50 -10.71
N GLY A 29 3.51 -9.31 -11.68
CA GLY A 29 2.81 -10.41 -12.36
C GLY A 29 1.39 -10.69 -11.85
N THR A 30 0.93 -9.97 -10.82
CA THR A 30 -0.49 -9.82 -10.52
C THR A 30 -0.85 -8.33 -10.52
N ASP A 31 -2.05 -7.99 -10.98
CA ASP A 31 -2.55 -6.61 -10.93
C ASP A 31 -2.99 -6.24 -9.50
N MET A 32 -3.41 -7.23 -8.71
CA MET A 32 -3.87 -7.04 -7.34
C MET A 32 -3.50 -8.24 -6.46
N THR A 33 -3.00 -7.98 -5.25
CA THR A 33 -2.73 -9.02 -4.24
C THR A 33 -3.92 -9.21 -3.30
N ILE A 34 -4.06 -10.43 -2.78
CA ILE A 34 -5.13 -10.75 -1.82
C ILE A 34 -4.84 -10.00 -0.52
N GLY A 35 -5.72 -9.07 -0.14
CA GLY A 35 -5.64 -8.30 1.09
C GLY A 35 -5.55 -6.78 0.89
N THR A 36 -5.12 -6.33 -0.29
CA THR A 36 -4.95 -4.89 -0.59
C THR A 36 -6.25 -4.11 -0.45
N ASP A 37 -7.35 -4.58 -1.04
CA ASP A 37 -8.66 -3.92 -0.93
C ASP A 37 -9.16 -3.84 0.52
N SER A 38 -8.97 -4.90 1.31
CA SER A 38 -9.33 -4.90 2.73
C SER A 38 -8.51 -3.89 3.53
N ALA A 39 -7.21 -3.75 3.24
CA ALA A 39 -6.35 -2.75 3.86
C ALA A 39 -6.75 -1.32 3.46
N LEU A 40 -7.02 -1.08 2.17
CA LEU A 40 -7.54 0.21 1.68
C LEU A 40 -8.83 0.60 2.38
N HIS A 41 -9.76 -0.34 2.55
CA HIS A 41 -11.00 -0.08 3.26
C HIS A 41 -10.76 0.38 4.70
N ARG A 42 -9.79 -0.23 5.42
CA ARG A 42 -9.42 0.22 6.78
C ARG A 42 -8.82 1.63 6.77
N ILE A 43 -7.98 1.95 5.80
CA ILE A 43 -7.39 3.30 5.65
C ILE A 43 -8.50 4.33 5.44
N MET A 44 -9.45 4.04 4.54
CA MET A 44 -10.58 4.93 4.25
C MET A 44 -11.48 5.15 5.47
N GLU A 45 -11.78 4.12 6.25
CA GLU A 45 -12.57 4.29 7.48
C GLU A 45 -11.89 5.25 8.48
N VAL A 46 -10.56 5.18 8.61
CA VAL A 46 -9.80 6.09 9.48
C VAL A 46 -9.85 7.52 8.93
N ILE A 47 -9.67 7.69 7.61
CA ILE A 47 -9.76 9.00 6.96
C ILE A 47 -11.15 9.62 7.16
N ASP A 48 -12.21 8.87 6.93
CA ASP A 48 -13.58 9.35 7.09
C ASP A 48 -13.87 9.76 8.55
N ALA A 49 -13.38 8.96 9.51
CA ALA A 49 -13.54 9.26 10.93
C ALA A 49 -12.87 10.57 11.34
N ILE A 50 -11.65 10.85 10.85
CA ILE A 50 -10.91 12.07 11.22
C ILE A 50 -11.36 13.30 10.43
N THR A 51 -11.86 13.13 9.19
CA THR A 51 -12.22 14.24 8.29
C THR A 51 -13.23 15.19 8.93
N THR A 52 -14.23 14.65 9.62
CA THR A 52 -15.24 15.43 10.34
C THR A 52 -14.62 16.36 11.41
N THR A 53 -13.58 15.88 12.09
CA THR A 53 -12.86 16.65 13.12
C THR A 53 -11.90 17.66 12.51
N ALA A 54 -11.30 17.34 11.36
CA ALA A 54 -10.41 18.22 10.61
C ALA A 54 -11.14 19.47 10.13
N GLN A 55 -12.32 19.28 9.52
CA GLN A 55 -13.16 20.38 9.02
C GLN A 55 -13.67 21.29 10.14
N SER A 56 -13.99 20.74 11.30
CA SER A 56 -14.53 21.51 12.44
C SER A 56 -13.51 22.48 13.07
N HIS A 57 -12.22 22.17 12.97
CA HIS A 57 -11.15 22.94 13.63
C HIS A 57 -10.06 23.44 12.67
N GLN A 58 -10.26 23.32 11.36
CA GLN A 58 -9.26 23.66 10.33
C GLN A 58 -7.88 23.05 10.64
N ARG A 59 -7.87 21.73 10.92
CA ARG A 59 -6.63 21.00 11.21
C ARG A 59 -6.12 20.27 9.99
N THR A 60 -4.82 20.35 9.76
CA THR A 60 -4.11 19.47 8.83
C THR A 60 -3.72 18.18 9.56
N PHE A 61 -3.96 17.04 8.92
CA PHE A 61 -3.57 15.73 9.42
C PHE A 61 -2.53 15.11 8.50
N VAL A 62 -1.51 14.50 9.09
CA VAL A 62 -0.55 13.66 8.37
C VAL A 62 -0.86 12.21 8.74
N LEU A 63 -1.10 11.38 7.72
CA LEU A 63 -1.45 9.97 7.88
C LEU A 63 -0.33 9.09 7.33
N GLU A 64 0.28 8.29 8.19
CA GLU A 64 1.24 7.26 7.79
C GLU A 64 0.49 5.96 7.49
N VAL A 65 0.69 5.41 6.30
CA VAL A 65 0.08 4.15 5.86
C VAL A 65 1.15 3.08 5.64
N MET A 66 0.71 1.82 5.65
CA MET A 66 1.55 0.67 5.31
C MET A 66 1.92 0.67 3.81
N GLY A 67 2.83 -0.22 3.41
CA GLY A 67 3.34 -0.29 2.04
C GLY A 67 4.83 -0.61 1.98
N ARG A 68 5.59 -0.29 3.04
CA ARG A 68 7.04 -0.48 3.17
C ARG A 68 7.84 0.08 1.98
N HIS A 69 7.95 -0.68 0.90
CA HIS A 69 8.67 -0.30 -0.33
C HIS A 69 7.75 -0.07 -1.52
N CYS A 70 6.44 -0.27 -1.36
CA CYS A 70 5.42 0.01 -2.36
C CYS A 70 4.46 1.08 -1.86
N GLY A 71 4.27 2.14 -2.63
CA GLY A 71 3.37 3.26 -2.37
C GLY A 71 1.95 3.02 -2.84
N TYR A 72 1.59 1.82 -3.31
CA TYR A 72 0.27 1.54 -3.89
C TYR A 72 -0.88 1.90 -2.94
N LEU A 73 -0.77 1.51 -1.66
CA LEU A 73 -1.78 1.84 -0.65
C LEU A 73 -1.91 3.35 -0.47
N ALA A 74 -0.79 4.06 -0.31
CA ALA A 74 -0.76 5.52 -0.14
C ALA A 74 -1.35 6.26 -1.35
N LEU A 75 -0.98 5.83 -2.56
CA LEU A 75 -1.45 6.42 -3.80
C LEU A 75 -2.96 6.25 -3.97
N VAL A 76 -3.46 5.02 -3.81
CA VAL A 76 -4.90 4.73 -3.98
C VAL A 76 -5.71 5.36 -2.86
N SER A 77 -5.23 5.34 -1.62
CA SER A 77 -5.92 6.03 -0.52
C SER A 77 -5.97 7.53 -0.74
N GLY A 78 -4.87 8.15 -1.17
CA GLY A 78 -4.82 9.60 -1.45
C GLY A 78 -5.73 10.00 -2.60
N LEU A 79 -5.80 9.18 -3.65
CA LEU A 79 -6.74 9.38 -4.75
C LEU A 79 -8.20 9.24 -4.31
N ALA A 80 -8.51 8.25 -3.48
CA ALA A 80 -9.87 7.99 -3.01
C ALA A 80 -10.36 9.04 -2.00
N SER A 81 -9.48 9.55 -1.14
CA SER A 81 -9.82 10.57 -0.15
C SER A 81 -9.69 12.00 -0.65
N GLY A 82 -9.03 12.22 -1.80
CA GLY A 82 -8.71 13.56 -2.28
C GLY A 82 -7.65 14.26 -1.43
N ALA A 83 -6.60 13.54 -1.03
CA ALA A 83 -5.52 14.09 -0.22
C ALA A 83 -4.82 15.28 -0.91
N ASP A 84 -4.52 16.34 -0.15
CA ASP A 84 -3.82 17.53 -0.65
C ASP A 84 -2.39 17.25 -1.09
N TRP A 85 -1.74 16.30 -0.40
CA TRP A 85 -0.37 15.86 -0.65
C TRP A 85 -0.20 14.37 -0.33
N LEU A 86 0.71 13.69 -1.02
CA LEU A 86 1.07 12.29 -0.76
C LEU A 86 2.56 12.06 -1.00
N PHE A 87 3.13 11.10 -0.28
CA PHE A 87 4.50 10.65 -0.46
C PHE A 87 4.51 9.16 -0.81
N ILE A 88 5.21 8.79 -1.88
CA ILE A 88 5.39 7.39 -2.29
C ILE A 88 6.86 7.12 -2.63
N PRO A 89 7.38 5.92 -2.29
CA PRO A 89 8.78 5.59 -2.57
C PRO A 89 9.09 5.49 -4.07
N GLU A 90 8.09 5.20 -4.91
CA GLU A 90 8.26 5.11 -6.37
C GLU A 90 8.43 6.48 -7.05
N SER A 91 7.98 7.55 -6.40
CA SER A 91 8.13 8.93 -6.87
C SER A 91 8.51 9.83 -5.68
N PRO A 92 9.80 9.81 -5.27
CA PRO A 92 10.27 10.67 -4.19
C PRO A 92 10.04 12.16 -4.53
N PRO A 93 9.80 13.01 -3.51
CA PRO A 93 9.65 14.44 -3.74
C PRO A 93 10.95 15.05 -4.29
N GLU A 94 10.80 15.99 -5.21
CA GLU A 94 11.92 16.80 -5.74
C GLU A 94 12.33 17.87 -4.72
N ASP A 95 13.55 18.41 -4.87
CA ASP A 95 14.02 19.51 -4.04
C ASP A 95 13.06 20.71 -4.11
N GLY A 96 12.70 21.28 -2.96
CA GLY A 96 11.74 22.39 -2.87
C GLY A 96 10.27 21.96 -2.75
N TRP A 97 10.00 20.65 -2.54
CA TRP A 97 8.66 20.16 -2.23
C TRP A 97 8.07 20.80 -0.97
N GLU A 98 8.90 21.23 -0.03
CA GLU A 98 8.47 21.86 1.22
C GLU A 98 7.70 23.15 0.93
N ASP A 99 8.24 24.00 0.05
CA ASP A 99 7.65 25.28 -0.32
C ASP A 99 6.37 25.05 -1.15
N LEU A 100 6.41 24.11 -2.10
CA LEU A 100 5.27 23.77 -2.95
C LEU A 100 4.10 23.18 -2.14
N MET A 101 4.40 22.34 -1.14
CA MET A 101 3.40 21.81 -0.23
C MET A 101 2.80 22.95 0.62
N CYS A 102 3.63 23.85 1.16
CA CYS A 102 3.15 24.99 1.94
C CYS A 102 2.28 25.94 1.11
N GLU A 103 2.64 26.21 -0.15
CA GLU A 103 1.86 27.02 -1.07
C GLU A 103 0.49 26.39 -1.32
N ARG A 104 0.46 25.08 -1.65
CA ARG A 104 -0.79 24.35 -1.92
C ARG A 104 -1.72 24.24 -0.72
N LEU A 105 -1.18 24.15 0.50
CA LEU A 105 -1.96 24.14 1.74
C LEU A 105 -2.41 25.55 2.17
N GLY A 106 -1.81 26.59 1.59
CA GLY A 106 -2.14 27.99 1.86
C GLY A 106 -3.20 28.59 0.92
N GLU A 107 -3.46 27.95 -0.23
CA GLU A 107 -4.58 28.25 -1.14
C GLU A 107 -5.94 27.85 -0.55
#